data_AF-A0A7U9SHN5-F1
#
_entry.id   AF-A0A7U9SHN5-F1
#
_cell.length_a   1.000
_cell.length_b   1.000
_cell.length_c   1.000
_cell.angle_alpha   90.00
_cell.angle_beta   90.00
_cell.angle_gamma   90.00
#
_symmetry.space_group_name_H-M   'P 1'
#
loop_
_entity.id
_entity.type
_entity.pdbx_description
1 polymer ?
#
loop_
_entity_poly.entity_id
_entity_poly.type
_entity_poly.pdbx_seq_one_letter_code
_entity_poly.pdbx_strand_id
1 'polypeptide(L)' 'MPTYWKKHNLIQFAAFKKHIGLYPGPEAVETFADKLKEYKTSKGAIQFPYDKPLPLELIGEIAKWCEKENGC' A
#
# COMPACT_ATOMS: atom_id res chain seq x y z
N MET A 1 10.72 2.57 -9.65
CA MET A 1 9.83 2.66 -8.49
C MET A 1 10.52 1.93 -7.34
N PRO A 2 10.80 2.60 -6.21
CA PRO A 2 11.32 1.91 -5.04
C PRO A 2 10.39 0.77 -4.62
N THR A 3 10.97 -0.38 -4.34
CA THR A 3 10.26 -1.59 -3.93
C THR A 3 10.95 -2.16 -2.72
N TYR A 4 10.18 -2.47 -1.68
CA TYR A 4 10.67 -3.28 -0.58
C TYR A 4 10.53 -4.76 -0.97
N TRP A 5 11.65 -5.48 -0.90
CA TRP A 5 11.75 -6.86 -1.37
C TRP A 5 12.34 -7.75 -0.28
N LYS A 6 11.77 -8.94 -0.11
CA LYS A 6 12.28 -9.99 0.77
C LYS A 6 11.87 -11.35 0.22
N LYS A 7 12.69 -11.92 -0.68
CA LYS A 7 12.39 -13.13 -1.48
C LYS A 7 11.25 -12.94 -2.50
N HIS A 8 10.21 -12.19 -2.15
CA HIS A 8 9.14 -11.69 -3.01
C HIS A 8 8.94 -10.19 -2.84
N ASN A 9 8.10 -9.58 -3.69
CA ASN A 9 7.74 -8.17 -3.60
C ASN A 9 6.81 -7.95 -2.41
N LEU A 10 7.19 -7.07 -1.47
CA LEU A 10 6.35 -6.76 -0.32
C LEU A 10 5.43 -5.59 -0.65
N ILE A 11 6.01 -4.43 -0.90
CA ILE A 11 5.28 -3.21 -1.25
C ILE A 11 6.10 -2.38 -2.22
N GLN A 12 5.44 -1.82 -3.22
CA GLN A 12 6.04 -0.86 -4.14
C GLN A 12 5.40 0.50 -3.91
N PHE A 13 6.16 1.58 -4.13
CA PHE A 13 5.59 2.92 -4.04
C PHE A 13 6.15 3.83 -5.12
N ALA A 14 5.33 4.81 -5.51
CA ALA A 14 5.70 5.82 -6.49
C ALA A 14 5.15 7.18 -6.06
N ALA A 15 5.98 8.22 -6.21
CA ALA A 15 5.55 9.58 -5.98
C ALA A 15 4.91 10.15 -7.26
N PHE A 16 3.72 10.72 -7.14
CA PHE A 16 3.03 11.46 -8.20
C PHE A 16 2.93 12.94 -7.82
N LYS A 17 2.41 13.77 -8.74
CA LYS A 17 2.29 15.22 -8.54
C LYS A 17 1.41 15.62 -7.34
N LYS A 18 0.41 14.82 -6.98
CA LYS A 18 -0.58 15.16 -5.92
C LYS A 18 -0.71 14.11 -4.81
N HIS A 19 -0.07 12.96 -4.96
CA HIS A 19 -0.21 11.82 -4.04
C HIS A 19 0.98 10.87 -4.14
N ILE A 20 1.10 9.98 -3.15
CA ILE A 20 1.95 8.78 -3.21
C ILE A 20 1.05 7.60 -3.57
N GLY A 21 1.43 6.85 -4.60
CA GLY A 21 0.84 5.56 -4.92
C GLY A 21 1.58 4.46 -4.16
N LEU A 22 0.85 3.63 -3.42
CA LEU A 22 1.34 2.39 -2.81
C LEU A 22 0.71 1.20 -3.54
N TYR A 23 1.51 0.20 -3.85
CA TYR A 23 1.12 -0.99 -4.60
C TYR A 23 1.48 -2.23 -3.78
N PRO A 24 0.57 -2.65 -2.88
CA PRO A 24 0.73 -3.87 -2.09
C PRO A 24 0.08 -5.09 -2.76
N GLY A 25 -0.52 -4.95 -3.94
CA GLY A 25 -1.26 -6.02 -4.62
C GLY A 25 -2.75 -6.05 -4.26
N PRO A 26 -3.59 -6.75 -5.06
CA PRO A 26 -5.04 -6.71 -4.93
C PRO A 26 -5.55 -7.28 -3.60
N GLU A 27 -4.98 -8.39 -3.13
CA GLU A 27 -5.41 -9.08 -1.91
C GLU A 27 -5.19 -8.22 -0.66
N ALA A 28 -4.10 -7.46 -0.62
CA ALA A 28 -3.84 -6.48 0.44
C ALA A 28 -4.87 -5.34 0.40
N VAL A 29 -5.24 -4.85 -0.78
CA VAL A 29 -6.27 -3.79 -0.88
C VAL A 29 -7.63 -4.30 -0.42
N GLU A 30 -7.99 -5.54 -0.74
CA GLU A 30 -9.25 -6.16 -0.33
C GLU A 30 -9.29 -6.40 1.19
N THR A 31 -8.22 -6.95 1.75
CA THR A 31 -8.10 -7.22 3.20
C THR A 31 -8.16 -5.94 4.03
N PHE A 32 -7.55 -4.86 3.55
CA PHE A 32 -7.51 -3.57 4.23
C PHE A 32 -8.60 -2.60 3.75
N ALA A 33 -9.57 -3.05 2.94
CA ALA A 33 -10.59 -2.20 2.34
C ALA A 33 -11.34 -1.34 3.36
N ASP A 34 -11.62 -1.89 4.55
CA ASP A 34 -12.30 -1.17 5.63
C ASP A 34 -11.48 0.01 6.17
N LYS A 35 -10.17 -0.18 6.36
CA LYS A 35 -9.22 0.86 6.79
C LYS A 35 -8.86 1.86 5.67
N LEU A 36 -9.13 1.49 4.42
CA LEU A 36 -8.82 2.29 3.24
C LEU A 36 -9.98 3.15 2.74
N LYS A 37 -11.14 3.12 3.42
CA LYS A 37 -12.36 3.87 3.03
C LYS A 37 -12.14 5.39 2.83
N GLU A 38 -11.20 5.97 3.58
CA GLU A 38 -10.89 7.40 3.50
C GLU A 38 -9.89 7.75 2.39
N TYR A 39 -9.31 6.74 1.73
CA TYR A 39 -8.29 6.90 0.70
C TYR A 39 -8.84 6.42 -0.64
N LYS A 40 -8.27 6.96 -1.73
CA LYS A 40 -8.63 6.51 -3.06
C LYS A 40 -7.87 5.23 -3.39
N THR A 41 -8.59 4.14 -3.58
CA THR A 41 -8.01 2.83 -3.93
C THR A 41 -8.41 2.41 -5.35
N SER A 42 -7.66 1.47 -5.90
CA SER A 42 -7.92 0.78 -7.16
C SER A 42 -7.44 -0.67 -7.02
N LYS A 43 -7.64 -1.52 -8.02
CA LYS A 43 -7.22 -2.93 -7.96
C LYS A 43 -5.71 -3.05 -7.71
N GLY A 44 -5.33 -3.31 -6.46
CA GLY A 44 -3.94 -3.41 -6.00
C GLY A 44 -3.18 -2.11 -5.83
N ALA A 45 -3.86 -0.95 -5.79
CA ALA A 45 -3.21 0.35 -5.60
C ALA A 45 -3.95 1.23 -4.60
N ILE A 46 -3.20 2.01 -3.82
CA ILE A 46 -3.68 2.95 -2.81
C ILE A 46 -3.06 4.31 -3.08
N GLN A 47 -3.87 5.37 -3.10
CA GLN A 47 -3.42 6.74 -3.30
C GLN A 47 -3.51 7.53 -1.99
N PHE A 48 -2.34 7.92 -1.48
CA PHE A 48 -2.21 8.77 -0.30
C PHE A 48 -1.99 10.24 -0.73
N PRO A 49 -2.97 11.13 -0.56
CA PRO A 49 -2.82 12.54 -0.94
C PRO A 49 -1.78 13.23 -0.06
N TYR A 50 -1.02 14.18 -0.62
CA TYR A 50 -0.05 14.95 0.17
C TYR A 50 -0.69 15.95 1.14
N ASP A 51 -1.99 16.22 0.97
CA ASP A 51 -2.76 17.13 1.81
C ASP A 51 -3.07 16.54 3.20
N LYS A 52 -2.85 15.23 3.38
CA LYS A 52 -3.05 14.51 4.64
C LYS A 52 -1.73 13.92 5.14
N PRO A 53 -1.54 13.78 6.47
CA PRO A 53 -0.40 13.04 7.01
C PRO A 53 -0.41 11.61 6.48
N LEU A 54 0.78 11.08 6.18
CA LEU A 54 0.93 9.70 5.74
C LEU A 54 0.56 8.74 6.88
N PRO A 55 -0.34 7.76 6.65
CA PRO A 55 -0.71 6.79 7.67
C PRO A 55 0.37 5.71 7.78
N LEU A 56 1.51 6.05 8.39
CA LEU A 56 2.67 5.17 8.49
C LEU A 56 2.35 3.84 9.20
N GLU A 57 1.46 3.86 10.19
CA GLU A 57 1.00 2.65 10.88
C GLU A 57 0.29 1.70 9.91
N LEU A 58 -0.68 2.20 9.13
CA LEU A 58 -1.39 1.41 8.13
C LEU A 58 -0.45 0.85 7.06
N ILE A 59 0.50 1.66 6.58
CA ILE A 59 1.50 1.22 5.59
C ILE A 59 2.35 0.09 6.18
N GLY A 60 2.75 0.20 7.44
CA GLY A 60 3.51 -0.83 8.15
C GLY A 60 2.70 -2.11 8.39
N GLU A 61 1.41 -2.00 8.71
CA GLU A 61 0.51 -3.15 8.83
C GLU A 61 0.38 -3.90 7.50
N ILE A 62 0.17 -3.18 6.40
CA ILE A 62 0.09 -3.75 5.05
C ILE A 62 1.40 -4.47 4.70
N ALA A 63 2.56 -3.82 4.90
CA ALA A 63 3.85 -4.42 4.59
C ALA A 63 4.13 -5.70 5.39
N LYS A 64 3.77 -5.73 6.68
CA LYS A 64 3.88 -6.92 7.54
C LYS A 64 2.91 -8.02 7.10
N TRP A 65 1.72 -7.66 6.64
CA TRP A 65 0.75 -8.62 6.12
C TRP A 65 1.26 -9.27 4.82
N CYS A 66 1.76 -8.48 3.88
CA CYS A 66 2.38 -8.95 2.63
C CYS A 66 3.61 -9.85 2.87
N GLU A 67 4.33 -9.65 3.99
CA GLU A 67 5.42 -10.55 4.41
C GLU A 67 4.90 -11.91 4.87
N LYS A 68 3.80 -11.92 5.65
CA LYS A 68 3.26 -13.14 6.29
C LYS A 68 2.51 -14.04 5.33
N GLU A 69 1.72 -13.48 4.41
CA GLU A 69 0.86 -14.26 3.49
C GLU A 69 1.62 -14.89 2.31
N ASN A 70 2.96 -14.95 2.34
CA ASN A 70 3.77 -15.54 1.25
C ASN A 70 3.48 -14.98 -0.15
N GLY A 71 3.06 -13.71 -0.22
CA GLY A 71 3.09 -12.89 -1.42
C GLY A 71 1.72 -12.38 -1.86
N CYS A 72 1.70 -11.10 -2.23
CA CYS A 72 0.73 -10.51 -3.14
C CYS A 72 1.27 -10.48 -4.58
#